data_AF-A0A4Y3FU63-F1
#
_entry.id   AF-A0A4Y3FU63-F1
#
_cell.length_a   1.000
_cell.length_b   1.000
_cell.length_c   1.000
_cell.angle_alpha   90.00
_cell.angle_beta   90.00
_cell.angle_gamma   90.00
#
_symmetry.space_group_name_H-M   'P 1'
#
loop_
_entity.id
_entity.type
_entity.pdbx_description
1 polymer ?
#
loop_
_entity_poly.entity_id
_entity_poly.type
_entity_poly.pdbx_seq_one_letter_code
_entity_poly.pdbx_strand_id
1 'polypeptide(L)'
;MLIPLRPGELQRLIPAVATGTQFLYTFGDLRNTLQRLLIATIGGAITLLISQSQIASRWSSIWLVIGVISLLYILWGPIVEAARRNALLRRYPAAAIFEGEVADLYIRDKIESRREQANQQGELELIENRRTWMILELADEEGDLASLQFPMEKRHSSIQPGMLIRCLVFSERKDFMHVSALSDAWIPRLRMWVGDYPYLLKPAFEELCGLRLKLPVR
;
A
#
# COMPACT_ATOMS: atom_id res chain seq x y z
N MET A 1 4.82 -20.80 -11.02
CA MET A 1 3.53 -21.50 -10.98
C MET A 1 2.44 -20.53 -10.57
N LEU A 2 1.39 -20.43 -11.38
CA LEU A 2 0.23 -19.59 -11.12
C LEU A 2 -0.99 -20.44 -10.75
N ILE A 3 -1.58 -20.18 -9.59
CA ILE A 3 -2.80 -20.84 -9.12
C ILE A 3 -3.93 -19.83 -9.05
N PRO A 4 -4.94 -19.90 -9.95
CA PRO A 4 -6.05 -18.95 -9.94
C PRO A 4 -6.85 -19.03 -8.64
N LEU A 5 -7.25 -17.86 -8.13
CA LEU A 5 -8.09 -17.76 -6.94
C LEU A 5 -9.52 -18.21 -7.24
N ARG A 6 -10.16 -18.84 -6.26
CA ARG A 6 -11.60 -19.14 -6.32
C ARG A 6 -12.41 -17.86 -6.11
N PRO A 7 -13.67 -17.83 -6.57
CA PRO A 7 -14.58 -16.73 -6.29
C PRO A 7 -14.66 -16.45 -4.78
N GLY A 8 -14.49 -15.19 -4.39
CA GLY A 8 -14.58 -14.74 -3.00
C GLY A 8 -13.27 -14.85 -2.18
N GLU A 9 -12.25 -15.60 -2.62
CA GLU A 9 -10.97 -15.68 -1.89
C GLU A 9 -10.24 -14.34 -1.90
N LEU A 10 -10.28 -13.61 -3.01
CA LEU A 10 -9.68 -12.28 -3.10
C LEU A 10 -10.23 -11.32 -2.03
N GLN A 11 -11.52 -11.40 -1.72
CA GLN A 11 -12.16 -10.55 -0.72
C GLN A 11 -11.74 -10.90 0.72
N ARG A 12 -11.30 -12.15 0.94
CA ARG A 12 -10.73 -12.59 2.22
C ARG A 12 -9.27 -12.18 2.37
N LEU A 13 -8.54 -12.02 1.27
CA LEU A 13 -7.12 -11.66 1.27
C LEU A 13 -6.90 -10.15 1.30
N ILE A 14 -7.66 -9.40 0.51
CA ILE A 14 -7.58 -7.94 0.44
C ILE A 14 -8.83 -7.33 1.10
N PRO A 15 -8.67 -6.66 2.25
CA PRO A 15 -9.78 -6.14 3.01
C PRO A 15 -10.39 -4.92 2.33
N ALA A 16 -11.72 -4.77 2.46
CA ALA A 16 -12.43 -3.62 1.91
C ALA A 16 -12.10 -2.30 2.63
N VAL A 17 -11.76 -2.41 3.92
CA VAL A 17 -11.44 -1.29 4.80
C VAL A 17 -10.01 -1.46 5.30
N ALA A 18 -9.37 -0.35 5.67
CA ALA A 18 -8.03 -0.33 6.20
C ALA A 18 -7.86 -1.29 7.39
N THR A 19 -6.77 -2.07 7.36
CA THR A 19 -6.30 -2.83 8.52
C THR A 19 -5.41 -1.97 9.42
N GLY A 20 -5.10 -2.44 10.62
CA GLY A 20 -4.20 -1.72 11.53
C GLY A 20 -2.83 -1.42 10.93
N THR A 21 -2.24 -2.37 10.17
CA THR A 21 -0.96 -2.17 9.48
C THR A 21 -1.07 -1.15 8.35
N GLN A 22 -2.16 -1.17 7.59
CA GLN A 22 -2.44 -0.21 6.52
C GLN A 22 -2.71 1.21 7.05
N PHE A 23 -3.38 1.29 8.20
CA PHE A 23 -3.59 2.55 8.90
C PHE A 23 -2.26 3.14 9.37
N LEU A 24 -1.42 2.36 10.04
CA LEU A 24 -0.10 2.81 10.49
C LEU A 24 0.79 3.25 9.32
N TYR A 25 0.80 2.51 8.21
CA TYR A 25 1.53 2.89 7.01
C TYR A 25 1.05 4.24 6.45
N THR A 26 -0.27 4.45 6.35
CA THR A 26 -0.84 5.70 5.82
C THR A 26 -0.83 6.87 6.81
N PHE A 27 -0.54 6.60 8.09
CA PHE A 27 -0.38 7.60 9.14
C PHE A 27 1.10 8.01 9.35
N GLY A 28 2.06 7.14 9.04
CA GLY A 28 3.47 7.29 9.43
C GLY A 28 4.26 8.47 8.83
N ASP A 29 3.70 9.24 7.90
CA ASP A 29 4.35 10.43 7.35
C ASP A 29 3.87 11.71 8.06
N LEU A 30 4.77 12.36 8.80
CA LEU A 30 4.50 13.59 9.55
C LEU A 30 3.94 14.70 8.66
N ARG A 31 4.39 14.78 7.40
CA ARG A 31 3.87 15.78 6.46
C ARG A 31 2.39 15.53 6.17
N ASN A 32 2.02 14.27 5.91
CA ASN A 32 0.64 13.90 5.58
C ASN A 32 -0.28 14.07 6.80
N THR A 33 0.20 13.80 8.01
CA THR A 33 -0.58 14.02 9.23
C THR A 33 -0.78 15.51 9.51
N LEU A 34 0.26 16.34 9.35
CA LEU A 34 0.13 17.80 9.47
C LEU A 34 -0.81 18.36 8.39
N GLN A 35 -0.70 17.92 7.15
CA GLN A 35 -1.60 18.33 6.08
C GLN A 35 -3.06 17.94 6.40
N ARG A 36 -3.29 16.73 6.91
CA ARG A 36 -4.63 16.30 7.35
C ARG A 36 -5.15 17.12 8.52
N LEU A 37 -4.30 17.47 9.49
CA LEU A 37 -4.65 18.33 10.61
C LEU A 37 -5.05 19.74 10.13
N LEU A 38 -4.31 20.31 9.18
CA LEU A 38 -4.64 21.61 8.59
C LEU A 38 -5.98 21.56 7.86
N ILE A 39 -6.20 20.53 7.04
CA ILE A 39 -7.48 20.33 6.33
C ILE A 39 -8.63 20.18 7.33
N ALA A 40 -8.45 19.38 8.38
CA ALA A 40 -9.45 19.18 9.42
C ALA A 40 -9.78 20.48 10.16
N THR A 41 -8.76 21.23 10.56
CA THR A 41 -8.91 22.50 11.29
C THR A 41 -9.58 23.57 10.44
N ILE A 42 -9.12 23.76 9.19
CA ILE A 42 -9.68 24.77 8.28
C ILE A 42 -11.11 24.39 7.89
N GLY A 43 -11.35 23.15 7.47
CA GLY A 43 -12.68 22.68 7.09
C GLY A 43 -13.67 22.72 8.25
N GLY A 44 -13.24 22.28 9.44
CA GLY A 44 -14.02 22.37 10.67
C GLY A 44 -14.32 23.82 11.07
N ALA A 45 -13.33 24.71 11.03
CA ALA A 45 -13.54 26.12 11.36
C ALA A 45 -14.53 26.80 10.41
N ILE A 46 -14.39 26.61 9.09
CA ILE A 46 -15.29 27.19 8.09
C ILE A 46 -16.73 26.70 8.30
N THR A 47 -16.92 25.39 8.46
CA THR A 47 -18.25 24.80 8.64
C THR A 47 -18.91 25.21 9.95
N LEU A 48 -18.14 25.35 11.04
CA LEU A 48 -18.64 25.88 12.30
C LEU A 48 -19.01 27.38 12.19
N LEU A 49 -18.22 28.19 11.50
CA LEU A 49 -18.56 29.61 11.25
C LEU A 49 -19.86 29.74 10.44
N ILE A 50 -20.04 28.90 9.41
CA ILE A 50 -21.29 28.83 8.64
C ILE A 50 -22.45 28.42 9.56
N SER A 51 -22.25 27.40 10.39
CA SER A 51 -23.27 26.95 11.37
C SER A 51 -23.71 28.06 12.32
N GLN A 52 -22.76 28.85 12.83
CA GLN A 52 -23.01 29.97 13.75
C GLN A 52 -23.74 31.13 13.06
N SER A 53 -23.36 31.47 11.82
CA SER A 53 -24.04 32.54 11.06
C SER A 53 -25.49 32.18 10.67
N GLN A 54 -25.82 30.89 10.64
CA GLN A 54 -27.14 30.38 10.30
C GLN A 54 -27.93 29.86 11.52
N ILE A 55 -27.64 30.33 12.74
CA ILE A 55 -28.19 29.74 13.98
C ILE A 55 -29.73 29.74 14.04
N ALA A 56 -30.40 30.68 13.37
CA ALA A 56 -31.86 30.74 13.26
C ALA A 56 -32.45 29.85 12.15
N SER A 57 -31.59 29.25 11.31
CA SER A 57 -31.97 28.40 10.19
C SER A 57 -31.95 26.91 10.58
N ARG A 58 -32.88 26.14 10.02
CA ARG A 58 -32.95 24.68 10.16
C ARG A 58 -31.69 23.95 9.67
N TRP A 59 -30.88 24.61 8.84
CA TRP A 59 -29.66 24.04 8.25
C TRP A 59 -28.44 24.11 9.17
N SER A 60 -28.49 24.88 10.26
CA SER A 60 -27.38 25.01 11.22
C SER A 60 -26.90 23.65 11.73
N SER A 61 -27.82 22.76 12.13
CA SER A 61 -27.49 21.42 12.62
C SER A 61 -26.76 20.56 11.59
N ILE A 62 -27.08 20.70 10.31
CA ILE A 62 -26.41 19.95 9.23
C ILE A 62 -24.96 20.44 9.08
N TRP A 63 -24.74 21.75 9.10
CA TRP A 63 -23.40 22.33 9.05
C TRP A 63 -22.54 21.94 10.25
N LEU A 64 -23.14 21.87 11.44
CA LEU A 64 -22.47 21.39 12.65
C LEU A 64 -22.00 19.95 12.48
N VAL A 65 -22.86 19.05 12.00
CA VAL A 65 -22.51 17.64 11.74
C VAL A 65 -21.39 17.53 10.73
N ILE A 66 -21.47 18.29 9.61
CA ILE A 66 -20.40 18.33 8.61
C ILE A 66 -19.09 18.83 9.22
N GLY A 67 -19.15 19.82 10.12
CA GLY A 67 -17.97 20.33 10.82
C GLY A 67 -17.32 19.30 11.74
N VAL A 68 -18.13 18.54 12.48
CA VAL A 68 -17.63 17.43 13.31
C VAL A 68 -16.96 16.35 12.42
N ILE A 69 -17.60 15.97 11.32
CA ILE A 69 -17.02 15.00 10.37
C ILE A 69 -15.70 15.52 9.79
N SER A 70 -15.64 16.82 9.47
CA SER A 70 -14.43 17.47 8.94
C SER A 70 -13.29 17.48 9.96
N LEU A 71 -13.58 17.78 11.23
CA LEU A 71 -12.59 17.72 12.32
C LEU A 71 -12.06 16.29 12.54
N LEU A 72 -12.90 15.28 12.32
CA LEU A 72 -12.52 13.87 12.39
C LEU A 72 -11.75 13.38 11.15
N TYR A 73 -11.42 14.24 10.17
CA TYR A 73 -10.66 13.85 8.97
C TYR A 73 -9.30 13.23 9.29
N ILE A 74 -8.69 13.60 10.41
CA ILE A 74 -7.45 12.95 10.87
C ILE A 74 -7.63 11.46 11.18
N LEU A 75 -8.83 11.03 11.59
CA LEU A 75 -9.16 9.62 11.85
C LEU A 75 -9.57 8.89 10.56
N TRP A 76 -10.52 9.43 9.79
CA TRP A 76 -11.08 8.71 8.64
C TRP A 76 -10.29 8.89 7.33
N GLY A 77 -9.50 9.95 7.19
CA GLY A 77 -8.66 10.19 6.01
C GLY A 77 -7.68 9.05 5.68
N PRO A 78 -6.88 8.54 6.66
CA PRO A 78 -6.04 7.36 6.45
C PRO A 78 -6.83 6.12 6.02
N ILE A 79 -8.02 5.92 6.61
CA ILE A 79 -8.89 4.78 6.31
C ILE A 79 -9.34 4.82 4.85
N VAL A 80 -9.77 6.00 4.37
CA VAL A 80 -10.20 6.19 2.97
C VAL A 80 -9.04 6.00 2.00
N GLU A 81 -7.85 6.53 2.30
CA GLU A 81 -6.68 6.35 1.43
C GLU A 81 -6.28 4.87 1.31
N ALA A 82 -6.23 4.15 2.43
CA ALA A 82 -5.98 2.71 2.44
C ALA A 82 -7.07 1.92 1.69
N ALA A 83 -8.34 2.25 1.92
CA ALA A 83 -9.46 1.63 1.20
C ALA A 83 -9.37 1.88 -0.32
N ARG A 84 -8.97 3.08 -0.75
CA ARG A 84 -8.76 3.40 -2.17
C ARG A 84 -7.64 2.54 -2.77
N ARG A 85 -6.52 2.38 -2.07
CA ARG A 85 -5.42 1.50 -2.50
C ARG A 85 -5.87 0.04 -2.62
N ASN A 86 -6.61 -0.46 -1.64
CA ASN A 86 -7.15 -1.83 -1.68
C ASN A 86 -8.15 -2.00 -2.83
N ALA A 87 -8.99 -0.99 -3.08
CA ALA A 87 -9.98 -1.03 -4.16
C ALA A 87 -9.34 -1.10 -5.55
N LEU A 88 -8.15 -0.51 -5.75
CA LEU A 88 -7.41 -0.61 -7.01
C LEU A 88 -7.10 -2.07 -7.36
N LEU A 89 -6.56 -2.84 -6.41
CA LEU A 89 -6.26 -4.27 -6.64
C LEU A 89 -7.52 -5.13 -6.72
N ARG A 90 -8.57 -4.79 -5.96
CA ARG A 90 -9.84 -5.52 -6.00
C ARG A 90 -10.64 -5.33 -7.28
N ARG A 91 -10.29 -4.33 -8.11
CA ARG A 91 -10.96 -4.05 -9.38
C ARG A 91 -10.59 -5.06 -10.47
N TYR A 92 -9.43 -5.72 -10.35
CA TYR A 92 -8.98 -6.65 -11.38
C TYR A 92 -9.90 -7.88 -11.46
N PRO A 93 -10.27 -8.31 -12.68
CA PRO A 93 -11.17 -9.43 -12.89
C PRO A 93 -10.53 -10.81 -12.61
N ALA A 94 -9.21 -10.92 -12.73
CA ALA A 94 -8.48 -12.14 -12.49
C ALA A 94 -7.34 -11.91 -11.47
N ALA A 95 -7.22 -12.85 -10.53
CA ALA A 95 -6.17 -12.88 -9.54
C ALA A 95 -5.71 -14.32 -9.29
N ALA A 96 -4.41 -14.52 -9.12
CA ALA A 96 -3.81 -15.82 -8.87
C ALA A 96 -2.73 -15.72 -7.78
N ILE A 97 -2.53 -16.83 -7.07
CA ILE A 97 -1.36 -17.02 -6.23
C ILE A 97 -0.19 -17.33 -7.16
N PHE A 98 0.86 -16.54 -7.05
CA PHE A 98 2.13 -16.80 -7.70
C PHE A 98 3.06 -17.47 -6.69
N GLU A 99 3.65 -18.58 -7.11
CA GLU A 99 4.81 -19.20 -6.48
C GLU A 99 5.92 -19.28 -7.51
N GLY A 100 7.05 -18.67 -7.20
CA GLY A 100 8.22 -18.65 -8.06
C GLY A 100 9.47 -18.35 -7.25
N GLU A 101 10.52 -17.93 -7.94
CA GLU A 101 11.81 -17.60 -7.34
C GLU A 101 12.21 -16.16 -7.67
N VAL A 102 13.06 -15.60 -6.82
CA VAL A 102 13.76 -14.35 -7.12
C VAL A 102 14.80 -14.66 -8.20
N ALA A 103 14.54 -14.26 -9.44
CA ALA A 103 15.43 -14.49 -10.58
C ALA A 103 16.69 -13.64 -10.45
N ASP A 104 16.50 -12.34 -10.20
CA ASP A 104 17.56 -11.39 -9.96
C ASP A 104 17.11 -10.33 -8.95
N LEU A 105 18.08 -9.62 -8.37
CA LEU A 105 17.83 -8.48 -7.50
C LEU A 105 18.83 -7.37 -7.78
N TYR A 106 18.32 -6.14 -7.82
CA TYR A 106 19.15 -4.96 -7.93
C TYR A 106 18.63 -3.81 -7.10
N ILE A 107 19.54 -2.90 -6.81
CA ILE A 107 19.28 -1.73 -5.98
C ILE A 107 19.28 -0.50 -6.88
N ARG A 108 18.29 0.35 -6.72
CA ARG A 108 18.16 1.60 -7.45
C ARG A 108 17.89 2.74 -6.49
N ASP A 109 18.69 3.80 -6.59
CA ASP A 109 18.37 5.03 -5.89
C ASP A 109 17.29 5.79 -6.65
N LYS A 110 16.20 6.10 -5.94
CA LYS A 110 15.09 6.88 -6.47
C LYS A 110 15.01 8.19 -5.72
N ILE A 111 14.93 9.29 -6.47
CA ILE A 111 14.68 10.61 -5.91
C ILE A 111 13.20 10.63 -5.49
N GLU A 112 12.94 10.58 -4.19
CA GLU A 112 11.58 10.52 -3.62
C GLU A 112 10.99 11.93 -3.54
N SER A 113 11.82 12.94 -3.31
CA SER A 113 11.42 14.35 -3.39
C SER A 113 12.59 15.25 -3.74
N ARG A 114 12.33 16.23 -4.61
CA ARG A 114 13.25 17.32 -4.94
C ARG A 114 12.69 18.60 -4.31
N ARG A 115 13.48 19.29 -3.48
CA ARG A 115 13.07 20.56 -2.86
C ARG A 115 14.11 21.63 -3.12
N GLU A 116 13.64 22.82 -3.42
CA GLU A 116 14.47 24.03 -3.41
C GLU A 116 14.26 24.69 -2.05
N GLN A 117 15.33 24.82 -1.28
CA GLN A 117 15.32 25.47 0.03
C GLN A 117 16.37 26.57 0.03
N ALA A 118 16.00 27.77 0.46
CA ALA A 118 16.96 28.84 0.67
C ALA A 118 17.89 28.49 1.84
N ASN A 119 19.20 28.52 1.63
CA ASN A 119 20.18 28.39 2.70
C ASN A 119 20.16 29.64 3.61
N GLN A 120 20.95 29.63 4.68
CA GLN A 120 21.02 30.77 5.63
C GLN A 120 21.48 32.09 4.99
N GLN A 121 22.02 32.02 3.77
CA GLN A 121 22.52 33.15 2.98
C GLN A 121 21.52 33.58 1.89
N GLY A 122 20.36 32.93 1.79
CA GLY A 122 19.30 33.26 0.84
C GLY A 122 19.45 32.64 -0.55
N GLU A 123 20.43 31.76 -0.76
CA GLU A 123 20.63 31.06 -2.02
C GLU A 123 19.76 29.80 -2.08
N LEU A 124 19.11 29.57 -3.22
CA LEU A 124 18.27 28.39 -3.43
C LEU A 124 19.14 27.16 -3.60
N GLU A 125 19.18 26.29 -2.59
CA GLU A 125 19.82 24.99 -2.63
C GLU A 125 18.81 23.89 -2.96
N LEU A 126 19.21 23.01 -3.87
CA LEU A 126 18.40 21.86 -4.25
C LEU A 126 18.70 20.67 -3.33
N ILE A 127 17.79 20.38 -2.40
CA ILE A 127 17.86 19.21 -1.52
C ILE A 127 17.09 18.06 -2.17
N GLU A 128 17.81 17.02 -2.58
CA GLU A 128 17.25 15.77 -3.08
C GLU A 128 17.17 14.73 -1.96
N ASN A 129 15.96 14.34 -1.57
CA ASN A 129 15.79 13.19 -0.70
C ASN A 129 15.84 11.92 -1.55
N ARG A 130 16.97 11.20 -1.47
CA ARG A 130 17.19 9.93 -2.17
C ARG A 130 16.86 8.79 -1.23
N ARG A 131 15.95 7.92 -1.67
CA ARG A 131 15.66 6.67 -0.99
C ARG A 131 16.15 5.53 -1.88
N THR A 132 16.83 4.57 -1.26
CA THR A 132 17.31 3.37 -1.93
C THR A 132 16.16 2.38 -2.03
N TRP A 133 15.86 1.92 -3.24
CA TRP A 133 14.82 0.93 -3.55
C TRP A 133 15.48 -0.39 -3.93
N MET A 134 14.90 -1.49 -3.47
CA MET A 134 15.23 -2.84 -3.92
C MET A 134 14.19 -3.27 -4.94
N ILE A 135 14.67 -3.86 -6.02
CA ILE A 135 13.85 -4.38 -7.11
C ILE A 135 14.16 -5.87 -7.23
N LEU A 136 13.13 -6.69 -7.10
CA LEU A 136 13.20 -8.13 -7.26
C LEU A 136 12.56 -8.50 -8.59
N GLU A 137 13.29 -9.19 -9.44
CA GLU A 137 12.72 -9.82 -10.64
C GLU A 137 12.23 -11.20 -10.25
N LEU A 138 10.97 -11.47 -10.57
CA LEU A 138 10.29 -12.70 -10.21
C LEU A 138 10.14 -13.55 -11.47
N ALA A 139 10.63 -14.77 -11.40
CA ALA A 139 10.46 -15.76 -12.45
C ALA A 139 9.77 -17.01 -11.90
N ASP A 140 9.13 -17.72 -12.81
CA ASP A 140 8.69 -19.08 -12.56
C ASP A 140 9.09 -20.03 -13.69
N GLU A 141 8.55 -21.25 -13.68
CA GLU A 141 8.83 -22.29 -14.66
C GLU A 141 8.46 -21.89 -16.10
N GLU A 142 7.56 -20.92 -16.28
CA GLU A 142 7.11 -20.43 -17.60
C GLU A 142 7.96 -19.24 -18.09
N GLY A 143 8.80 -18.65 -17.22
CA GLY A 143 9.74 -17.58 -17.53
C GLY A 143 9.63 -16.37 -16.60
N ASP A 144 10.13 -15.22 -17.06
CA ASP A 144 10.08 -13.97 -16.31
C ASP A 144 8.66 -13.42 -16.25
N LEU A 145 8.18 -13.11 -15.05
CA LEU A 145 6.77 -12.76 -14.84
C LEU A 145 6.57 -11.27 -14.58
N ALA A 146 7.24 -10.72 -13.56
CA ALA A 146 7.08 -9.33 -13.15
C ALA A 146 8.20 -8.90 -12.17
N SER A 147 8.31 -7.59 -11.92
CA SER A 147 9.22 -7.04 -10.91
C SER A 147 8.47 -6.44 -9.72
N LEU A 148 8.96 -6.71 -8.51
CA LEU A 148 8.46 -6.13 -7.27
C LEU A 148 9.45 -5.09 -6.75
N GLN A 149 8.97 -3.87 -6.49
CA GLN A 149 9.80 -2.76 -6.06
C GLN A 149 9.35 -2.28 -4.68
N PHE A 150 10.30 -2.09 -3.77
CA PHE A 150 10.01 -1.62 -2.42
C PHE A 150 11.20 -0.86 -1.82
N PRO A 151 10.97 0.04 -0.85
CA PRO A 151 12.05 0.73 -0.17
C PRO A 151 12.95 -0.26 0.59
N MET A 152 14.26 -0.11 0.44
CA MET A 152 15.24 -1.00 1.04
C MET A 152 15.37 -0.72 2.55
N GLU A 153 15.36 -1.79 3.35
CA GLU A 153 15.64 -1.76 4.78
C GLU A 153 16.77 -2.76 5.09
N LYS A 154 17.44 -2.61 6.24
CA LYS A 154 18.53 -3.51 6.66
C LYS A 154 18.13 -4.99 6.70
N ARG A 155 16.85 -5.28 6.96
CA ARG A 155 16.32 -6.67 6.98
C ARG A 155 16.27 -7.29 5.58
N HIS A 156 16.26 -6.49 4.53
CA HIS A 156 16.16 -6.95 3.14
C HIS A 156 17.51 -7.40 2.58
N SER A 157 18.63 -7.08 3.24
CA SER A 157 19.98 -7.49 2.81
C SER A 157 20.21 -9.00 2.78
N SER A 158 19.36 -9.78 3.44
CA SER A 158 19.43 -11.25 3.45
C SER A 158 18.74 -11.91 2.25
N ILE A 159 18.03 -11.16 1.41
CA ILE A 159 17.35 -11.67 0.22
C ILE A 159 18.41 -12.03 -0.83
N GLN A 160 18.27 -13.20 -1.44
CA GLN A 160 19.19 -13.70 -2.47
C GLN A 160 18.40 -14.23 -3.67
N PRO A 161 18.99 -14.21 -4.88
CA PRO A 161 18.44 -14.92 -6.03
C PRO A 161 18.27 -16.42 -5.72
N GLY A 162 17.27 -17.05 -6.32
CA GLY A 162 16.86 -18.43 -6.08
C GLY A 162 16.04 -18.64 -4.79
N MET A 163 15.72 -17.58 -4.05
CA MET A 163 14.81 -17.70 -2.92
C MET A 163 13.36 -17.82 -3.39
N LEU A 164 12.63 -18.77 -2.82
CA LEU A 164 11.20 -18.94 -3.07
C LEU A 164 10.41 -17.73 -2.55
N ILE A 165 9.53 -17.22 -3.40
CA ILE A 165 8.70 -16.05 -3.13
C ILE A 165 7.26 -16.31 -3.57
N ARG A 166 6.31 -15.82 -2.75
CA ARG A 166 4.88 -16.00 -2.96
C ARG A 166 4.16 -14.67 -2.89
N CYS A 167 3.30 -14.38 -3.86
CA CYS A 167 2.49 -13.16 -3.86
C CYS A 167 1.17 -13.37 -4.59
N LEU A 168 0.31 -12.34 -4.62
CA LEU A 168 -0.81 -12.30 -5.54
C LEU A 168 -0.42 -11.53 -6.79
N VAL A 169 -0.70 -12.14 -7.94
CA VAL A 169 -0.67 -11.48 -9.24
C VAL A 169 -2.09 -11.11 -9.66
N PHE A 170 -2.21 -9.99 -10.34
CA PHE A 170 -3.46 -9.48 -10.88
C PHE A 170 -3.34 -9.30 -12.38
N SER A 171 -4.40 -9.64 -13.10
CA SER A 171 -4.48 -9.44 -14.54
C SER A 171 -5.88 -9.01 -14.96
N GLU A 172 -5.95 -8.25 -16.05
CA GLU A 172 -7.20 -7.96 -16.75
C GLU A 172 -7.75 -9.19 -17.50
N ARG A 173 -6.91 -10.21 -17.73
CA ARG A 173 -7.27 -11.43 -18.45
C ARG A 173 -7.09 -12.67 -17.57
N LYS A 174 -7.91 -13.69 -17.80
CA LYS A 174 -7.88 -14.95 -17.03
C LYS A 174 -6.72 -15.87 -17.39
N ASP A 175 -6.05 -15.61 -18.50
CA ASP A 175 -4.90 -16.37 -19.01
C ASP A 175 -3.58 -15.93 -18.36
N PHE A 176 -3.56 -14.82 -17.61
CA PHE A 176 -2.38 -14.26 -16.95
C PHE A 176 -1.17 -14.02 -17.86
N MET A 177 -1.35 -13.99 -19.19
CA MET A 177 -0.27 -13.70 -20.16
C MET A 177 0.38 -12.34 -19.92
N HIS A 178 -0.36 -11.40 -19.32
CA HIS A 178 0.18 -10.11 -18.90
C HIS A 178 -0.22 -9.83 -17.45
N VAL A 179 0.78 -9.75 -16.58
CA VAL A 179 0.60 -9.36 -15.17
C VAL A 179 0.49 -7.85 -15.10
N SER A 180 -0.65 -7.37 -14.62
CA SER A 180 -0.97 -5.94 -14.52
C SER A 180 -0.52 -5.33 -13.20
N ALA A 181 -0.59 -6.09 -12.12
CA ALA A 181 -0.16 -5.63 -10.80
C ALA A 181 0.25 -6.81 -9.90
N LEU A 182 1.06 -6.49 -8.89
CA LEU A 182 1.49 -7.39 -7.82
C LEU A 182 1.06 -6.84 -6.46
N SER A 183 0.72 -7.71 -5.53
CA SER A 183 0.61 -7.37 -4.11
C SER A 183 1.99 -7.33 -3.42
N ASP A 184 2.00 -7.14 -2.10
CA ASP A 184 3.14 -7.54 -1.27
C ASP A 184 3.38 -9.05 -1.38
N ALA A 185 4.64 -9.44 -1.18
CA ALA A 185 5.13 -10.79 -1.34
C ALA A 185 5.69 -11.34 -0.03
N TRP A 186 5.54 -12.63 0.17
CA TRP A 186 6.06 -13.40 1.28
C TRP A 186 7.25 -14.23 0.82
N ILE A 187 8.37 -14.12 1.54
CA ILE A 187 9.54 -14.99 1.38
C ILE A 187 9.54 -15.97 2.56
N PRO A 188 9.10 -17.24 2.37
CA PRO A 188 8.90 -18.18 3.48
C PRO A 188 10.19 -18.49 4.24
N ARG A 189 11.32 -18.63 3.53
CA ARG A 189 12.63 -18.96 4.12
C ARG A 189 13.08 -17.95 5.17
N LEU A 190 12.78 -16.67 4.94
CA LEU A 190 13.15 -15.57 5.83
C LEU A 190 11.98 -15.15 6.76
N ARG A 191 10.80 -15.77 6.61
CA ARG A 191 9.55 -15.40 7.29
C ARG A 191 9.26 -13.90 7.21
N MET A 192 9.52 -13.31 6.05
CA MET A 192 9.46 -11.86 5.86
C MET A 192 8.52 -11.49 4.72
N TRP A 193 7.93 -10.31 4.86
CA TRP A 193 7.05 -9.71 3.87
C TRP A 193 7.77 -8.53 3.23
N VAL A 194 7.71 -8.45 1.90
CA VAL A 194 8.34 -7.41 1.09
C VAL A 194 7.30 -6.80 0.15
N GLY A 195 7.39 -5.50 -0.09
CA GLY A 195 6.43 -4.78 -0.92
C GLY A 195 6.32 -3.32 -0.49
N ASP A 196 5.85 -2.48 -1.41
CA ASP A 196 5.69 -1.05 -1.13
C ASP A 196 4.56 -0.77 -0.13
N TYR A 197 3.48 -1.57 -0.17
CA TYR A 197 2.31 -1.41 0.68
C TYR A 197 1.74 -2.77 1.12
N PRO A 198 1.32 -2.93 2.40
CA PRO A 198 0.79 -4.20 2.92
C PRO A 198 -0.67 -4.40 2.47
N TYR A 199 -0.88 -4.90 1.26
CA TYR A 199 -2.21 -5.17 0.72
C TYR A 199 -2.86 -6.39 1.37
N LEU A 200 -2.06 -7.43 1.61
CA LEU A 200 -2.55 -8.72 2.06
C LEU A 200 -2.75 -8.80 3.58
N LEU A 201 -3.85 -9.45 3.96
CA LEU A 201 -4.00 -10.00 5.30
C LEU A 201 -3.04 -11.18 5.45
N LYS A 202 -1.86 -10.89 6.01
CA LYS A 202 -0.75 -11.86 6.14
C LYS A 202 -1.20 -13.23 6.64
N PRO A 203 -1.90 -13.37 7.79
CA PRO A 203 -2.27 -14.69 8.29
C PRO A 203 -3.18 -15.48 7.32
N ALA A 204 -4.13 -14.79 6.67
CA ALA A 204 -5.05 -15.41 5.73
C ALA A 204 -4.33 -15.87 4.45
N PHE A 205 -3.35 -15.11 3.98
CA PHE A 205 -2.54 -15.50 2.83
C PHE A 205 -1.60 -16.66 3.16
N GLU A 206 -0.97 -16.65 4.34
CA GLU A 206 -0.08 -17.72 4.77
C GLU A 206 -0.82 -19.06 4.88
N GLU A 207 -2.02 -19.03 5.45
CA GLU A 207 -2.93 -20.18 5.54
C GLU A 207 -3.36 -20.67 4.15
N LEU A 208 -3.78 -19.77 3.27
CA LEU A 208 -4.17 -20.11 1.90
C LEU A 208 -3.04 -20.77 1.12
N CYS A 209 -1.81 -20.26 1.28
CA CYS A 209 -0.62 -20.86 0.71
C CYS A 209 -0.45 -22.28 1.26
N GLY A 210 -0.50 -22.49 2.57
CA GLY A 210 -0.35 -23.82 3.15
C GLY A 210 -1.40 -24.85 2.69
N LEU A 211 -2.63 -24.40 2.44
CA LEU A 211 -3.72 -25.25 1.97
C LEU A 211 -3.58 -25.65 0.49
N ARG A 212 -3.04 -24.76 -0.36
CA ARG A 212 -3.00 -24.97 -1.82
C ARG A 212 -1.63 -25.35 -2.36
N LEU A 213 -0.60 -24.73 -1.82
CA LEU A 213 0.80 -24.98 -2.11
C LEU A 213 1.27 -25.86 -0.97
N LYS A 214 1.30 -27.19 -1.19
CA LYS A 214 1.74 -28.18 -0.19
C LYS A 214 3.03 -27.69 0.46
N LEU A 215 2.93 -27.01 1.60
CA LEU A 215 4.09 -26.49 2.30
C LEU A 215 4.90 -27.71 2.74
N PRO A 216 6.21 -27.77 2.50
CA PRO A 216 7.05 -28.62 3.31
C PRO A 216 6.92 -28.08 4.74
N VAL A 217 6.08 -28.75 5.53
CA VAL A 217 6.00 -28.54 6.97
C VAL A 217 7.34 -28.99 7.54
N ARG A 218 8.22 -28.04 7.85
CA ARG A 218 9.18 -28.07 8.99
C ARG A 218 10.04 -26.82 9.03
#